data_AF-A0AAP6D161-F1
#
_entry.id   AF-A0AAP6D161-F1
#
_cell.length_a   1.000
_cell.length_b   1.000
_cell.length_c   1.000
_cell.angle_alpha   90.00
_cell.angle_beta   90.00
_cell.angle_gamma   90.00
#
_symmetry.space_group_name_H-M   'P 1'
#
loop_
_entity.id
_entity.type
_entity.pdbx_description
1 polymer ?
#
loop_
_entity_poly.entity_id
_entity_poly.type
_entity_poly.pdbx_seq_one_letter_code
_entity_poly.pdbx_strand_id
1 'polypeptide(L)'
;FTNLIAKSPLKVGRILNQGEYDSLKSGIRNLALQRGYFNGDFKLNKLEVIPELNEANVRLHYDSGIRYHFGPVEITGSQIWENRVESMRPFEIGEPYLVSDVGEYNQNLSNTDWFSSVFVEPDLSKLEDGRELPIKVSLAPAAKNQIETGIGYSTDTGVRGTLKWKKPWVSARGHSFNTALSLSKPEQTITAGYKIPLDDVLREYYQLQFGLKHLDNRDTESLESNLAVERHWLTDGGWHKTVYVRHLYENF
;
A
#
# COMPACT_ATOMS: atom_id res chain seq x y z
N PHE A 1 -10.75 -17.66 -16.78
CA PHE A 1 -12.16 -18.08 -16.70
C PHE A 1 -12.32 -19.56 -16.32
N THR A 2 -11.60 -20.49 -16.95
CA THR A 2 -11.73 -21.95 -16.69
C THR A 2 -11.70 -22.34 -15.21
N ASN A 3 -10.72 -21.85 -14.44
CA ASN A 3 -10.63 -22.14 -13.00
C ASN A 3 -11.84 -21.65 -12.19
N LEU A 4 -12.43 -20.51 -12.58
CA LEU A 4 -13.62 -19.96 -11.92
C LEU A 4 -14.84 -20.83 -12.21
N ILE A 5 -15.00 -21.26 -13.47
CA ILE A 5 -16.08 -22.17 -13.89
C ILE A 5 -15.94 -23.53 -13.19
N ALA A 6 -14.74 -24.09 -13.11
CA ALA A 6 -14.48 -25.38 -12.47
C ALA A 6 -14.80 -25.40 -10.96
N LYS A 7 -14.65 -24.24 -10.29
CA LYS A 7 -15.01 -24.06 -8.88
C LYS A 7 -16.50 -23.79 -8.66
N SER A 8 -17.28 -23.59 -9.72
CA SER A 8 -18.71 -23.35 -9.62
C SER A 8 -19.41 -24.55 -8.96
N PRO A 9 -20.32 -24.31 -8.01
CA PRO A 9 -21.15 -25.36 -7.42
C PRO A 9 -22.25 -25.86 -8.37
N LEU A 10 -22.51 -25.14 -9.48
CA LEU A 10 -23.42 -25.56 -10.55
C LEU A 10 -22.85 -26.76 -11.30
N LYS A 11 -23.42 -27.93 -11.02
CA LYS A 11 -23.04 -29.22 -11.63
C LYS A 11 -24.29 -30.01 -11.99
N VAL A 12 -24.21 -30.80 -13.05
CA VAL A 12 -25.29 -31.71 -13.45
C VAL A 12 -25.62 -32.65 -12.29
N GLY A 13 -26.91 -32.83 -12.02
CA GLY A 13 -27.42 -33.69 -10.94
C GLY A 13 -27.57 -33.03 -9.57
N ARG A 14 -27.20 -31.75 -9.39
CA ARG A 14 -27.47 -31.00 -8.16
C ARG A 14 -28.80 -30.24 -8.23
N ILE A 15 -29.41 -30.02 -7.08
CA ILE A 15 -30.59 -29.15 -6.94
C ILE A 15 -30.22 -27.74 -7.40
N LEU A 16 -31.07 -27.15 -8.23
CA LEU A 16 -30.88 -25.77 -8.70
C LEU A 16 -30.80 -24.79 -7.53
N ASN A 17 -29.79 -23.93 -7.55
CA ASN A 17 -29.70 -22.76 -6.70
C ASN A 17 -29.47 -21.52 -7.57
N GLN A 18 -30.44 -20.60 -7.59
CA GLN A 18 -30.35 -19.38 -8.41
C GLN A 18 -29.24 -18.44 -7.94
N GLY A 19 -28.93 -18.40 -6.64
CA GLY A 19 -27.83 -17.61 -6.09
C GLY A 19 -26.46 -18.08 -6.61
N GLU A 20 -26.30 -19.38 -6.85
CA GLU A 20 -25.07 -19.94 -7.43
C GLU A 20 -24.90 -19.51 -8.91
N TYR A 21 -25.99 -19.44 -9.67
CA TYR A 21 -26.00 -18.91 -11.04
C TYR A 21 -25.60 -17.43 -11.09
N ASP A 22 -26.22 -16.58 -10.27
CA ASP A 22 -25.89 -15.16 -10.24
C ASP A 22 -24.47 -14.91 -9.71
N SER A 23 -23.98 -15.76 -8.79
CA SER A 23 -22.60 -15.73 -8.31
C SER A 23 -21.61 -16.09 -9.42
N LEU A 24 -21.88 -17.12 -10.24
CA LEU A 24 -21.04 -17.47 -11.38
C LEU A 24 -20.99 -16.34 -12.42
N LYS A 25 -22.16 -15.78 -12.77
CA LYS A 25 -22.28 -14.67 -13.73
C LYS A 25 -21.49 -13.45 -13.26
N SER A 26 -21.68 -13.04 -12.00
CA SER A 26 -20.98 -11.91 -11.40
C SER A 26 -19.48 -12.18 -11.28
N GLY A 27 -19.08 -13.41 -10.92
CA GLY A 27 -17.69 -13.83 -10.85
C GLY A 27 -16.95 -13.74 -12.19
N ILE A 28 -17.61 -14.12 -13.30
CA ILE A 28 -17.04 -13.96 -14.65
C ILE A 28 -16.80 -12.47 -14.96
N ARG A 29 -17.81 -11.62 -14.77
CA ARG A 29 -17.70 -10.17 -15.03
C ARG A 29 -16.62 -9.52 -14.15
N ASN A 30 -16.57 -9.86 -12.86
CA ASN A 30 -15.57 -9.32 -11.94
C ASN A 30 -14.16 -9.76 -12.32
N LEU A 31 -13.96 -11.04 -12.68
CA LEU A 31 -12.65 -11.53 -13.14
C LEU A 31 -12.20 -10.84 -14.43
N ALA A 32 -13.13 -10.54 -15.33
CA ALA A 32 -12.86 -9.79 -16.55
C ALA A 32 -12.36 -8.38 -16.22
N LEU A 33 -13.09 -7.64 -15.39
CA LEU A 33 -12.69 -6.30 -14.94
C LEU A 33 -11.34 -6.31 -14.20
N GLN A 34 -11.12 -7.27 -13.30
CA GLN A 34 -9.86 -7.42 -12.57
C GLN A 34 -8.65 -7.58 -13.49
N ARG A 35 -8.84 -8.25 -14.64
CA ARG A 35 -7.76 -8.51 -15.62
C ARG A 35 -7.73 -7.51 -16.79
N GLY A 36 -8.54 -6.45 -16.74
CA GLY A 36 -8.55 -5.40 -17.74
C GLY A 36 -9.30 -5.76 -19.02
N TYR A 37 -10.37 -6.55 -18.93
CA TYR A 37 -11.31 -6.79 -20.03
C TYR A 37 -12.53 -5.86 -19.88
N PHE A 38 -12.31 -4.55 -20.06
CA PHE A 38 -13.31 -3.52 -19.72
C PHE A 38 -14.54 -3.53 -20.62
N ASN A 39 -14.40 -3.99 -21.87
CA ASN A 39 -15.49 -4.06 -22.85
C ASN A 39 -16.25 -5.40 -22.82
N GLY A 40 -15.95 -6.28 -21.85
CA GLY A 40 -16.49 -7.62 -21.82
C GLY A 40 -17.94 -7.67 -21.33
N ASP A 41 -18.80 -8.36 -22.08
CA ASP A 41 -20.25 -8.43 -21.81
C ASP A 41 -20.87 -9.80 -22.13
N PHE A 42 -22.01 -10.11 -21.49
CA PHE A 42 -22.77 -11.33 -21.77
C PHE A 42 -23.62 -11.18 -23.03
N LYS A 43 -23.26 -11.87 -24.10
CA LYS A 43 -24.11 -12.02 -25.28
C LYS A 43 -25.32 -12.95 -25.03
N LEU A 44 -25.20 -13.84 -24.05
CA LEU A 44 -26.29 -14.71 -23.59
C LEU A 44 -26.13 -14.99 -22.09
N ASN A 45 -27.21 -14.88 -21.32
CA ASN A 45 -27.23 -15.22 -19.89
C ASN A 45 -28.59 -15.74 -19.42
N LYS A 46 -28.95 -16.95 -19.85
CA LYS A 46 -30.25 -17.57 -19.55
C LYS A 46 -30.14 -18.66 -18.48
N LEU A 47 -31.10 -18.66 -17.56
CA LEU A 47 -31.43 -19.78 -16.68
C LEU A 47 -32.84 -20.24 -17.04
N GLU A 48 -32.94 -21.39 -17.71
CA GLU A 48 -34.19 -21.99 -18.17
C GLU A 48 -34.62 -23.05 -17.15
N VAL A 49 -35.72 -22.82 -16.42
CA VAL A 49 -36.28 -23.80 -15.46
C VAL A 49 -37.41 -24.56 -16.15
N ILE A 50 -37.36 -25.89 -16.09
CA ILE A 50 -38.32 -26.79 -16.76
C ILE A 50 -39.00 -27.66 -15.68
N PRO A 51 -40.10 -27.20 -15.07
CA PRO A 51 -40.74 -27.89 -13.95
C PRO A 51 -41.23 -29.30 -14.29
N GLU A 52 -41.73 -29.50 -15.51
CA GLU A 52 -42.25 -30.81 -15.96
C GLU A 52 -41.18 -31.90 -15.97
N LEU A 53 -39.92 -31.52 -16.19
CA LEU A 53 -38.77 -32.43 -16.19
C LEU A 53 -38.01 -32.40 -14.85
N ASN A 54 -38.37 -31.50 -13.93
CA ASN A 54 -37.58 -31.17 -12.74
C ASN A 54 -36.12 -30.82 -13.09
N GLU A 55 -35.92 -30.14 -14.22
CA GLU A 55 -34.61 -29.78 -14.75
C GLU A 55 -34.42 -28.27 -14.84
N ALA A 56 -33.16 -27.84 -14.89
CA ALA A 56 -32.79 -26.47 -15.18
C ALA A 56 -31.54 -26.41 -16.07
N ASN A 57 -31.58 -25.57 -17.10
CA ASN A 57 -30.51 -25.37 -18.05
C ASN A 57 -29.90 -23.99 -17.90
N VAL A 58 -28.58 -23.93 -17.68
CA VAL A 58 -27.82 -22.69 -17.60
C VAL A 58 -27.08 -22.46 -18.92
N ARG A 59 -27.30 -21.31 -19.54
CA ARG A 59 -26.66 -20.88 -20.78
C ARG A 59 -26.00 -19.52 -20.61
N LEU A 60 -24.68 -19.51 -20.49
CA LEU A 60 -23.86 -18.31 -20.38
C LEU A 60 -22.92 -18.21 -21.57
N HIS A 61 -22.96 -17.10 -22.29
CA HIS A 61 -21.99 -16.73 -23.33
C HIS A 61 -21.44 -15.34 -22.98
N TYR A 62 -20.21 -15.32 -22.48
CA TYR A 62 -19.49 -14.09 -22.16
C TYR A 62 -18.46 -13.80 -23.25
N ASP A 63 -18.61 -12.65 -23.90
CA ASP A 63 -17.63 -12.12 -24.84
C ASP A 63 -16.74 -11.14 -24.08
N SER A 64 -15.49 -11.52 -23.81
CA SER A 64 -14.58 -10.71 -22.99
C SER A 64 -14.04 -9.48 -23.70
N GLY A 65 -14.14 -9.39 -25.02
CA GLY A 65 -13.40 -8.41 -25.80
C GLY A 65 -11.88 -8.54 -25.61
N ILE A 66 -11.16 -7.42 -25.73
CA ILE A 66 -9.71 -7.37 -25.60
C ILE A 66 -9.26 -7.18 -24.15
N ARG A 67 -8.08 -7.71 -23.84
CA ARG A 67 -7.33 -7.35 -22.63
C ARG A 67 -6.55 -6.06 -22.86
N TYR A 68 -6.70 -5.08 -21.98
CA TYR A 68 -5.94 -3.84 -21.96
C TYR A 68 -4.59 -4.02 -21.24
N HIS A 69 -3.65 -3.14 -21.56
CA HIS A 69 -2.33 -3.06 -20.95
C HIS A 69 -2.16 -1.72 -20.22
N PHE A 70 -1.24 -1.67 -19.27
CA PHE A 70 -0.86 -0.44 -18.60
C PHE A 70 -0.23 0.55 -19.58
N GLY A 71 -0.73 1.78 -19.59
CA GLY A 71 -0.21 2.88 -20.40
C GLY A 71 0.71 3.83 -19.59
N PRO A 72 0.95 5.04 -20.11
CA PRO A 72 1.70 6.08 -19.40
C PRO A 72 0.98 6.50 -18.11
N VAL A 73 1.74 7.07 -17.18
CA VAL A 73 1.22 7.53 -15.88
C VAL A 73 1.14 9.03 -15.87
N GLU A 74 0.00 9.56 -15.45
CA GLU A 74 -0.27 10.99 -15.34
C GLU A 74 -0.36 11.37 -13.88
N ILE A 75 0.66 12.06 -13.37
CA ILE A 75 0.75 12.47 -11.96
C ILE A 75 0.25 13.90 -11.80
N THR A 76 -0.62 14.13 -10.82
CA THR A 76 -1.11 15.47 -10.48
C THR A 76 -1.09 15.69 -8.97
N GLY A 77 -0.81 16.94 -8.56
CA GLY A 77 -0.86 17.37 -7.15
C GLY A 77 0.34 16.94 -6.28
N SER A 78 1.37 16.30 -6.85
CA SER A 78 2.57 15.91 -6.11
C SER A 78 3.49 17.09 -5.79
N GLN A 79 3.94 17.18 -4.54
CA GLN A 79 5.07 18.01 -4.11
C GLN A 79 6.43 17.27 -4.18
N ILE A 80 6.40 15.97 -4.45
CA ILE A 80 7.56 15.09 -4.61
C ILE A 80 7.87 14.96 -6.11
N TRP A 81 9.15 14.84 -6.46
CA TRP A 81 9.55 14.63 -7.86
C TRP A 81 8.85 13.42 -8.47
N GLU A 82 8.34 13.59 -9.70
CA GLU A 82 7.54 12.60 -10.40
C GLU A 82 8.29 11.27 -10.56
N ASN A 83 9.58 11.30 -10.90
CA ASN A 83 10.39 10.09 -11.05
C ASN A 83 10.43 9.23 -9.77
N ARG A 84 10.31 9.84 -8.58
CA ARG A 84 10.23 9.12 -7.29
C ARG A 84 8.83 8.58 -7.02
N VAL A 85 7.80 9.25 -7.52
CA VAL A 85 6.42 8.76 -7.46
C VAL A 85 6.29 7.56 -8.39
N GLU A 86 6.78 7.68 -9.62
CA GLU A 86 6.77 6.62 -10.64
C GLU A 86 7.59 5.39 -10.24
N SER A 87 8.72 5.56 -9.56
CA SER A 87 9.57 4.44 -9.12
C SER A 87 8.88 3.46 -8.16
N MET A 88 7.70 3.81 -7.64
CA MET A 88 6.90 2.96 -6.74
C MET A 88 5.85 2.11 -7.47
N ARG A 89 5.77 2.22 -8.80
CA ARG A 89 4.87 1.37 -9.61
C ARG A 89 5.29 -0.10 -9.53
N PRO A 90 4.33 -1.02 -9.33
CA PRO A 90 4.57 -2.46 -9.38
C PRO A 90 4.42 -3.05 -10.80
N PHE A 91 4.29 -2.21 -11.82
CA PHE A 91 4.05 -2.62 -13.20
C PHE A 91 4.87 -1.77 -14.19
N GLU A 92 5.11 -2.34 -15.37
CA GLU A 92 5.73 -1.67 -16.51
C GLU A 92 4.70 -1.23 -17.55
N ILE A 93 5.08 -0.24 -18.38
CA ILE A 93 4.22 0.18 -19.51
C ILE A 93 4.16 -0.94 -20.53
N GLY A 94 2.97 -1.22 -21.05
CA GLY A 94 2.70 -2.31 -21.98
C GLY A 94 2.42 -3.66 -21.30
N GLU A 95 2.56 -3.78 -19.97
CA GLU A 95 2.19 -5.00 -19.27
C GLU A 95 0.68 -5.20 -19.16
N PRO A 96 0.16 -6.45 -19.15
CA PRO A 96 -1.27 -6.68 -19.12
C PRO A 96 -1.89 -6.15 -17.83
N TYR A 97 -2.95 -5.34 -17.96
CA TYR A 97 -3.59 -4.71 -16.81
C TYR A 97 -4.02 -5.75 -15.76
N LEU A 98 -3.82 -5.40 -14.50
CA LEU A 98 -4.29 -6.14 -13.35
C LEU A 98 -4.63 -5.16 -12.22
N VAL A 99 -5.85 -5.26 -11.69
CA VAL A 99 -6.33 -4.31 -10.67
C VAL A 99 -5.55 -4.41 -9.35
N SER A 100 -4.92 -5.56 -9.05
CA SER A 100 -4.08 -5.69 -7.86
C SER A 100 -2.89 -4.74 -7.91
N ASP A 101 -2.33 -4.52 -9.10
CA ASP A 101 -1.11 -3.74 -9.29
C ASP A 101 -1.43 -2.24 -9.19
N VAL A 102 -2.63 -1.83 -9.59
CA VAL A 102 -3.19 -0.49 -9.31
C VAL A 102 -3.35 -0.29 -7.80
N GLY A 103 -3.90 -1.29 -7.11
CA GLY A 103 -4.07 -1.26 -5.66
C GLY A 103 -2.73 -1.23 -4.91
N GLU A 104 -1.75 -2.00 -5.36
CA GLU A 104 -0.41 -2.02 -4.81
C GLU A 104 0.32 -0.68 -5.05
N TYR A 105 0.17 -0.07 -6.22
CA TYR A 105 0.74 1.26 -6.45
C TYR A 105 0.16 2.32 -5.50
N ASN A 106 -1.17 2.30 -5.30
CA ASN A 106 -1.84 3.16 -4.32
C ASN A 106 -1.31 2.91 -2.89
N GLN A 107 -1.16 1.64 -2.51
CA GLN A 107 -0.65 1.27 -1.19
C GLN A 107 0.81 1.72 -1.00
N ASN A 108 1.67 1.53 -2.01
CA ASN A 108 3.07 1.95 -2.00
C ASN A 108 3.19 3.46 -1.77
N LEU A 109 2.41 4.25 -2.52
CA LEU A 109 2.35 5.70 -2.38
C LEU A 109 1.82 6.12 -1.00
N SER A 110 0.76 5.47 -0.51
CA SER A 110 0.16 5.76 0.80
C SER A 110 1.12 5.48 1.96
N ASN A 111 1.93 4.41 1.85
CA ASN A 111 2.90 4.01 2.88
C ASN A 111 4.10 4.96 3.01
N THR A 112 4.28 5.91 2.10
CA THR A 112 5.38 6.88 2.18
C THR A 112 5.15 8.00 3.20
N ASP A 113 3.91 8.17 3.65
CA ASP A 113 3.42 9.34 4.40
C ASP A 113 3.53 10.70 3.66
N TRP A 114 4.04 10.72 2.42
CA TRP A 114 4.23 11.97 1.69
C TRP A 114 2.91 12.66 1.33
N PHE A 115 1.84 11.89 1.19
CA PHE A 115 0.55 12.37 0.71
C PHE A 115 -0.54 12.17 1.76
N SER A 116 -1.41 13.17 1.91
CA SER A 116 -2.62 13.08 2.72
C SER A 116 -3.76 12.36 1.99
N SER A 117 -3.70 12.31 0.66
CA SER A 117 -4.63 11.57 -0.20
C SER A 117 -3.89 11.02 -1.40
N VAL A 118 -4.20 9.76 -1.74
CA VAL A 118 -3.67 9.04 -2.90
C VAL A 118 -4.85 8.38 -3.61
N PHE A 119 -4.94 8.63 -4.92
CA PHE A 119 -5.93 7.98 -5.77
C PHE A 119 -5.28 7.57 -7.08
N VAL A 120 -5.32 6.28 -7.37
CA VAL A 120 -4.74 5.67 -8.56
C VAL A 120 -5.85 4.95 -9.29
N GLU A 121 -6.06 5.29 -10.57
CA GLU A 121 -7.10 4.68 -11.39
C GLU A 121 -6.70 4.63 -12.87
N PRO A 122 -7.20 3.64 -13.63
CA PRO A 122 -7.11 3.68 -15.08
C PRO A 122 -8.04 4.75 -15.65
N ASP A 123 -7.61 5.44 -16.70
CA ASP A 123 -8.45 6.39 -17.43
C ASP A 123 -9.41 5.69 -18.40
N LEU A 124 -10.56 5.25 -17.89
CA LEU A 124 -11.58 4.56 -18.71
C LEU A 124 -12.18 5.43 -19.83
N SER A 125 -11.95 6.75 -19.85
CA SER A 125 -12.36 7.58 -20.98
C SER A 125 -11.53 7.31 -22.25
N LYS A 126 -10.40 6.60 -22.10
CA LYS A 126 -9.43 6.29 -23.16
C LYS A 126 -9.53 4.88 -23.73
N LEU A 127 -10.62 4.16 -23.44
CA LEU A 127 -10.82 2.79 -23.93
C LEU A 127 -10.86 2.70 -25.47
N GLU A 128 -11.28 3.76 -26.16
CA GLU A 128 -11.34 3.78 -27.63
C GLU A 128 -10.01 4.18 -28.29
N ASP A 129 -9.08 4.76 -27.53
CA ASP A 129 -7.83 5.33 -28.05
C ASP A 129 -6.75 4.27 -28.32
N GLY A 130 -6.92 3.05 -27.81
CA GLY A 130 -5.99 1.94 -28.03
C GLY A 130 -6.04 0.87 -26.96
N ARG A 131 -5.04 -0.01 -26.96
CA ARG A 131 -4.92 -1.11 -26.00
C ARG A 131 -4.22 -0.72 -24.70
N GLU A 132 -3.44 0.34 -24.73
CA GLU A 132 -2.71 0.88 -23.58
C GLU A 132 -3.57 1.92 -22.89
N LEU A 133 -3.80 1.75 -21.59
CA LEU A 133 -4.71 2.58 -20.82
C LEU A 133 -3.90 3.46 -19.86
N PRO A 134 -3.93 4.79 -20.01
CA PRO A 134 -3.24 5.68 -19.08
C PRO A 134 -3.68 5.47 -17.63
N ILE A 135 -2.76 5.59 -16.69
CA ILE A 135 -3.03 5.51 -15.26
C ILE A 135 -2.93 6.91 -14.65
N LYS A 136 -4.04 7.39 -14.09
CA LYS A 136 -4.10 8.68 -13.39
C LYS A 136 -3.70 8.49 -11.94
N VAL A 137 -2.80 9.33 -11.48
CA VAL A 137 -2.31 9.37 -10.10
C VAL A 137 -2.59 10.75 -9.55
N SER A 138 -3.66 10.86 -8.76
CA SER A 138 -4.07 12.11 -8.10
C SER A 138 -3.59 12.10 -6.66
N LEU A 139 -2.81 13.13 -6.30
CA LEU A 139 -2.14 13.21 -5.00
C LEU A 139 -2.47 14.53 -4.31
N ALA A 140 -2.53 14.49 -2.98
CA ALA A 140 -2.58 15.68 -2.14
C ALA A 140 -1.40 15.66 -1.15
N PRO A 141 -0.60 16.73 -1.03
CA PRO A 141 0.53 16.76 -0.10
C PRO A 141 0.08 16.50 1.35
N ALA A 142 0.86 15.74 2.11
CA ALA A 142 0.67 15.64 3.56
C ALA A 142 1.05 16.97 4.24
N ALA A 143 0.45 17.25 5.40
CA ALA A 143 0.86 18.40 6.21
C ALA A 143 2.36 18.33 6.54
N LYS A 144 3.10 19.42 6.30
CA LYS A 144 4.56 19.49 6.54
C LYS A 144 4.97 19.25 7.99
N ASN A 145 4.07 19.50 8.94
CA ASN A 145 4.29 19.31 10.36
C ASN A 145 3.08 18.57 10.94
N GLN A 146 3.34 17.42 11.55
CA GLN A 146 2.38 16.62 12.29
C GLN A 146 2.86 16.56 13.73
N ILE A 147 2.01 16.97 14.67
CA ILE A 147 2.31 16.96 16.09
C ILE A 147 1.37 15.96 16.75
N GLU A 148 1.93 14.98 17.45
CA GLU A 148 1.18 13.99 18.22
C GLU A 148 1.57 14.13 19.69
N THR A 149 0.56 14.14 20.57
CA THR A 149 0.75 14.17 22.01
C THR A 149 0.08 12.97 22.65
N GLY A 150 0.70 12.36 23.65
CA GLY A 150 0.13 11.24 24.40
C GLY A 150 0.34 11.38 25.90
N ILE A 151 -0.61 10.87 26.68
CA ILE A 151 -0.52 10.76 28.14
C ILE A 151 -0.93 9.35 28.56
N GLY A 152 -0.22 8.77 29.52
CA GLY A 152 -0.50 7.44 30.05
C GLY A 152 -0.11 7.32 31.51
N TYR A 153 -0.54 6.23 32.15
CA TYR A 153 -0.20 5.90 33.53
C TYR A 153 0.03 4.40 33.66
N SER A 154 1.05 4.00 34.40
CA SER A 154 1.24 2.61 34.83
C SER A 154 1.65 2.57 36.31
N THR A 155 1.44 1.43 36.96
CA THR A 155 1.87 1.23 38.36
C THR A 155 3.39 1.31 38.52
N ASP A 156 4.14 0.95 37.47
CA ASP A 156 5.58 0.78 37.54
C ASP A 156 6.33 2.05 37.14
N THR A 157 5.80 2.83 36.19
CA THR A 157 6.44 4.05 35.66
C THR A 157 5.75 5.34 36.09
N GLY A 158 4.57 5.26 36.69
CA GLY A 158 3.71 6.41 36.98
C GLY A 158 3.20 7.07 35.69
N VAL A 159 2.99 8.39 35.76
CA VAL A 159 2.53 9.21 34.63
C VAL A 159 3.62 9.28 33.56
N ARG A 160 3.20 9.13 32.30
CA ARG A 160 4.04 9.28 31.11
C ARG A 160 3.41 10.28 30.16
N GLY A 161 4.21 11.22 29.67
CA GLY A 161 3.87 12.13 28.58
C GLY A 161 4.72 11.85 27.35
N THR A 162 4.14 12.01 26.16
CA THR A 162 4.87 11.94 24.88
C THR A 162 4.50 13.12 23.98
N LEU A 163 5.49 13.64 23.27
CA LEU A 163 5.35 14.63 22.22
C LEU A 163 6.16 14.16 21.02
N LYS A 164 5.51 13.96 19.87
CA LYS A 164 6.17 13.62 18.62
C LYS A 164 5.93 14.74 17.62
N TRP A 165 6.99 15.13 16.92
CA TRP A 165 6.91 16.03 15.78
C TRP A 165 7.46 15.33 14.55
N LYS A 166 6.58 15.07 13.58
CA LYS A 166 6.89 14.41 12.31
C LYS A 166 6.80 15.43 11.17
N LYS A 167 7.80 15.44 10.32
CA LYS A 167 7.79 16.08 9.00
C LYS A 167 7.88 14.97 7.95
N PRO A 168 6.75 14.49 7.42
CA PRO A 168 6.73 13.34 6.52
C PRO A 168 7.50 13.61 5.21
N TRP A 169 7.63 14.89 4.84
CA TRP A 169 8.50 15.34 3.77
C TRP A 169 9.14 16.68 4.14
N VAL A 170 10.44 16.83 3.87
CA VAL A 170 11.18 18.09 4.05
C VAL A 170 11.76 18.64 2.75
N SER A 171 11.77 17.83 1.69
CA SER A 171 12.24 18.18 0.35
C SER A 171 11.42 17.46 -0.71
N ALA A 172 11.46 17.95 -1.95
CA ALA A 172 10.84 17.27 -3.10
C ALA A 172 11.49 15.91 -3.43
N ARG A 173 12.61 15.56 -2.78
CA ARG A 173 13.25 14.25 -2.86
C ARG A 173 12.61 13.21 -1.92
N GLY A 174 11.62 13.59 -1.11
CA GLY A 174 10.95 12.65 -0.20
C GLY A 174 11.73 12.35 1.08
N HIS A 175 12.72 13.18 1.42
CA HIS A 175 13.39 13.08 2.72
C HIS A 175 12.38 13.37 3.84
N SER A 176 12.52 12.71 4.99
CA SER A 176 11.64 12.94 6.14
C SER A 176 12.43 13.14 7.43
N PHE A 177 11.81 13.83 8.37
CA PHE A 177 12.38 14.09 9.69
C PHE A 177 11.36 13.75 10.77
N ASN A 178 11.81 13.15 11.85
CA ASN A 178 10.99 12.91 13.03
C ASN A 178 11.77 13.24 14.30
N THR A 179 11.06 13.70 15.31
CA THR A 179 11.61 13.81 16.67
C THR A 179 10.54 13.43 17.68
N ALA A 180 10.96 12.81 18.77
CA ALA A 180 10.07 12.43 19.85
C ALA A 180 10.71 12.74 21.21
N LEU A 181 9.90 13.27 22.11
CA LEU A 181 10.19 13.45 23.53
C LEU A 181 9.24 12.53 24.30
N SER A 182 9.79 11.67 25.16
CA SER A 182 8.99 10.93 26.15
C SER A 182 9.50 11.23 27.54
N LEU A 183 8.60 11.53 28.47
CA LEU A 183 8.90 11.84 29.86
C LEU A 183 8.07 10.95 30.77
N SER A 184 8.74 10.23 31.67
CA SER A 184 8.13 9.49 32.78
C SER A 184 8.99 9.64 34.02
N LYS A 185 8.53 9.17 35.19
CA LYS A 185 9.33 9.26 36.42
C LYS A 185 10.69 8.56 36.28
N PRO A 186 10.78 7.28 35.85
CA PRO A 186 12.07 6.60 35.78
C PRO A 186 12.85 6.86 34.49
N GLU A 187 12.18 7.29 33.40
CA GLU A 187 12.82 7.35 32.09
C GLU A 187 12.42 8.61 31.32
N GLN A 188 13.40 9.31 30.76
CA GLN A 188 13.21 10.40 29.82
C GLN A 188 14.03 10.15 28.55
N THR A 189 13.38 10.27 27.39
CA THR A 189 14.01 10.04 26.10
C THR A 189 13.77 11.18 25.12
N ILE A 190 14.80 11.52 24.36
CA ILE A 190 14.74 12.40 23.19
C ILE A 190 15.28 11.61 22.03
N THR A 191 14.53 11.53 20.94
CA THR A 191 14.99 10.94 19.69
C THR A 191 14.83 11.92 18.54
N ALA A 192 15.72 11.82 17.56
CA ALA A 192 15.63 12.51 16.29
C ALA A 192 16.07 11.56 15.17
N GLY A 193 15.34 11.56 14.07
CA GLY A 193 15.60 10.72 12.91
C GLY A 193 15.48 11.50 11.61
N TYR A 194 16.41 11.29 10.68
CA TYR A 194 16.35 11.82 9.33
C TYR A 194 16.48 10.68 8.31
N LYS A 195 15.49 10.53 7.42
CA LYS A 195 15.44 9.47 6.40
C LYS A 195 15.65 10.06 5.01
N ILE A 196 16.50 9.42 4.22
CA ILE A 196 16.86 9.79 2.84
C ILE A 196 16.59 8.59 1.93
N PRO A 197 15.43 8.53 1.26
CA PRO A 197 15.15 7.52 0.25
C PRO A 197 16.06 7.67 -0.97
N LEU A 198 16.51 6.56 -1.54
CA LEU A 198 17.23 6.55 -2.82
C LEU A 198 16.25 6.40 -3.99
N ASP A 199 16.74 5.91 -5.13
CA ASP A 199 15.99 5.77 -6.38
C ASP A 199 14.89 4.71 -6.23
N ASP A 200 15.20 3.54 -5.68
CA ASP A 200 14.18 2.61 -5.19
C ASP A 200 13.68 3.07 -3.82
N VAL A 201 12.71 3.99 -3.86
CA VAL A 201 12.12 4.65 -2.70
C VAL A 201 11.58 3.66 -1.66
N LEU A 202 11.05 2.53 -2.11
CA LEU A 202 10.40 1.54 -1.23
C LEU A 202 11.43 0.67 -0.53
N ARG A 203 12.55 0.39 -1.20
CA ARG A 203 13.49 -0.63 -0.74
C ARG A 203 14.77 -0.05 -0.17
N GLU A 204 15.17 1.14 -0.56
CA GLU A 204 16.51 1.66 -0.27
C GLU A 204 16.50 3.05 0.34
N TYR A 205 17.16 3.20 1.50
CA TYR A 205 17.31 4.50 2.13
C TYR A 205 18.52 4.58 3.05
N TYR A 206 19.00 5.80 3.28
CA TYR A 206 19.87 6.11 4.41
C TYR A 206 19.04 6.66 5.57
N GLN A 207 19.51 6.44 6.79
CA GLN A 207 18.90 6.98 7.99
C GLN A 207 19.97 7.47 8.96
N LEU A 208 19.80 8.69 9.45
CA LEU A 208 20.54 9.23 10.59
C LEU A 208 19.63 9.16 11.82
N GLN A 209 20.12 8.57 12.90
CA GLN A 209 19.40 8.48 14.17
C GLN A 209 20.22 9.08 15.30
N PHE A 210 19.57 9.85 16.16
CA PHE A 210 20.13 10.37 17.39
C PHE A 210 19.16 10.08 18.54
N GLY A 211 19.71 9.70 19.69
CA GLY A 211 18.95 9.37 20.88
C GLY A 211 19.68 9.80 22.14
N LEU A 212 18.94 10.37 23.08
CA LEU A 212 19.36 10.57 24.46
C LEU A 212 18.35 9.86 25.37
N LYS A 213 18.87 9.15 26.37
CA LYS A 213 18.06 8.48 27.38
C LYS A 213 18.67 8.72 28.75
N HIS A 214 17.89 9.31 29.65
CA HIS A 214 18.18 9.29 31.07
C HIS A 214 17.29 8.24 31.73
N LEU A 215 17.90 7.38 32.54
CA LEU A 215 17.23 6.36 33.32
C LEU A 215 17.61 6.56 34.79
N ASP A 216 16.61 6.68 35.65
CA ASP A 216 16.74 6.62 37.10
C ASP A 216 15.70 5.62 37.61
N ASN A 217 16.15 4.40 37.87
CA ASN A 217 15.26 3.33 38.28
C ASN A 217 15.94 2.36 39.26
N ARG A 218 15.43 2.33 40.49
CA ARG A 218 15.92 1.47 41.59
C ARG A 218 17.40 1.73 41.87
N ASP A 219 18.27 0.84 41.43
CA ASP A 219 19.71 0.85 41.70
C ASP A 219 20.52 1.24 40.45
N THR A 220 19.86 1.76 39.41
CA THR A 220 20.49 2.15 38.14
C THR A 220 20.12 3.59 37.83
N GLU A 221 21.14 4.45 37.85
CA GLU A 221 21.10 5.78 37.25
C GLU A 221 22.02 5.73 36.03
N SER A 222 21.54 6.11 34.85
CA SER A 222 22.39 6.20 33.67
C SER A 222 21.97 7.30 32.71
N LEU A 223 22.96 7.77 31.94
CA LEU A 223 22.77 8.66 30.82
C LEU A 223 23.38 8.02 29.58
N GLU A 224 22.52 7.65 28.63
CA GLU A 224 22.88 7.09 27.34
C GLU A 224 22.74 8.14 26.23
N SER A 225 23.75 8.22 25.36
CA SER A 225 23.69 8.94 24.09
C SER A 225 24.04 7.99 22.94
N ASN A 226 23.20 8.00 21.91
CA ASN A 226 23.43 7.25 20.69
C ASN A 226 23.38 8.16 19.45
N LEU A 227 24.26 7.87 18.50
CA LEU A 227 24.28 8.45 17.16
C LEU A 227 24.57 7.33 16.17
N ALA A 228 23.68 7.12 15.20
CA ALA A 228 23.82 6.07 14.21
C ALA A 228 23.59 6.60 12.79
N VAL A 229 24.46 6.18 11.87
CA VAL A 229 24.27 6.33 10.43
C VAL A 229 24.02 4.94 9.86
N GLU A 230 22.90 4.78 9.18
CA GLU A 230 22.40 3.49 8.72
C GLU A 230 22.11 3.54 7.24
N ARG A 231 22.34 2.41 6.58
CA ARG A 231 21.97 2.15 5.20
C ARG A 231 21.09 0.90 5.18
N HIS A 232 19.90 1.03 4.61
CA HIS A 232 18.88 -0.01 4.59
C HIS A 232 18.57 -0.47 3.16
N TRP A 233 18.32 -1.77 3.02
CA TRP A 233 17.84 -2.41 1.78
C TRP A 233 16.73 -3.42 2.09
N LEU A 234 15.69 -3.47 1.26
CA LEU A 234 14.74 -4.57 1.17
C LEU A 234 15.00 -5.35 -0.12
N THR A 235 15.33 -6.64 0.02
CA THR A 235 15.59 -7.50 -1.15
C THR A 235 14.32 -8.17 -1.65
N ASP A 236 14.34 -8.68 -2.89
CA ASP A 236 13.20 -9.41 -3.49
C ASP A 236 12.78 -10.64 -2.68
N GLY A 237 13.71 -11.26 -1.95
CA GLY A 237 13.42 -12.37 -1.03
C GLY A 237 12.79 -11.97 0.31
N GLY A 238 12.44 -10.69 0.49
CA GLY A 238 11.84 -10.14 1.71
C GLY A 238 12.85 -9.87 2.84
N TRP A 239 14.15 -10.06 2.62
CA TRP A 239 15.15 -9.75 3.64
C TRP A 239 15.39 -8.25 3.78
N HIS A 240 15.32 -7.77 5.01
CA HIS A 240 15.78 -6.45 5.42
C HIS A 240 17.26 -6.53 5.79
N LYS A 241 18.11 -5.79 5.08
CA LYS A 241 19.55 -5.68 5.36
C LYS A 241 19.85 -4.27 5.84
N THR A 242 20.64 -4.16 6.90
CA THR A 242 21.09 -2.86 7.43
C THR A 242 22.59 -2.90 7.67
N VAL A 243 23.31 -1.92 7.12
CA VAL A 243 24.71 -1.64 7.47
C VAL A 243 24.71 -0.33 8.24
N TYR A 244 25.40 -0.30 9.38
CA TYR A 244 25.40 0.88 10.23
C TYR A 244 26.75 1.14 10.89
N VAL A 245 26.99 2.41 11.20
CA VAL A 245 28.01 2.86 12.14
C VAL A 245 27.28 3.53 13.28
N ARG A 246 27.54 3.08 14.51
CA ARG A 246 26.91 3.59 15.73
C ARG A 246 27.96 4.00 16.74
N HIS A 247 27.85 5.21 17.23
CA HIS A 247 28.54 5.68 18.43
C HIS A 247 27.55 5.61 19.61
N LEU A 248 27.94 4.89 20.66
CA LEU A 248 27.17 4.75 21.89
C LEU A 248 28.05 5.19 23.07
N TYR A 249 27.51 6.08 23.88
CA TYR A 249 28.11 6.49 25.14
C TYR A 249 27.10 6.25 26.25
N GLU A 250 27.54 5.64 27.35
CA GLU A 250 26.72 5.43 28.54
C GLU A 250 27.56 5.75 29.77
N ASN A 251 26.97 6.52 30.68
CA ASN A 251 27.55 6.84 31.98
C ASN A 251 26.62 6.36 33.09
N PHE A 252 27.21 5.80 34.16
CA PHE A 252 26.53 5.27 35.35
C PHE A 252 26.94 6.06 36.59
#